data_AF-A0A378K892-F1
#
_entry.id   AF-A0A378K892-F1
#
_cell.length_a   1.000
_cell.length_b   1.000
_cell.length_c   1.000
_cell.angle_alpha   90.00
_cell.angle_beta   90.00
_cell.angle_gamma   90.00
#
_symmetry.space_group_name_H-M   'P 1'
#
loop_
_entity.id
_entity.type
_entity.pdbx_description
1 polymer ?
#
loop_
_entity_poly.entity_id
_entity_poly.type
_entity_poly.pdbx_seq_one_letter_code
_entity_poly.pdbx_strand_id
1 'polypeptide(L)'
;MIKFLTLLFLAFSVNVNALNAVSGTFQATKTCPAYLSKNNKTNPDNLMVQIHQQYPLKEINKSPPDWLRVVIPEHHNTLRWVSADCGLTEYTERNTEKCDSRSGMADSHVLALSSQPGFCQTYGYEAGKPECRKLTVNSYQANHLTLHGLWPNQDNCGQRYGFCDVKPRANHCDYTPLNLSSSVDEQLKIFMPSYKYGSCLERHEWNKHGSCQALKPDDYFSLAMKLAREVDESAFGQFLTRHKGKTVQLSLLRENISQAFGSNNAGKIYLGCKDGYLVDVFIQLPSLIPFNEPVASLINKAPDHQYHDSCSSNVTISDFSKDSWY
;
A
#
# COMPACT_ATOMS: atom_id res chain seq x y z
N MET A 1 -49.37 34.25 -23.31
CA MET A 1 -47.99 34.30 -23.82
C MET A 1 -47.04 33.95 -22.68
N ILE A 2 -46.64 32.69 -22.56
CA ILE A 2 -45.72 32.21 -21.52
C ILE A 2 -44.31 32.27 -22.13
N LYS A 3 -43.45 33.17 -21.62
CA LYS A 3 -42.05 33.28 -22.05
C LYS A 3 -41.23 32.20 -21.34
N PHE A 4 -40.70 31.23 -22.09
CA PHE A 4 -39.68 30.31 -21.61
C PHE A 4 -38.37 31.07 -21.41
N LEU A 5 -37.87 31.11 -20.17
CA LEU A 5 -36.55 31.63 -19.84
C LEU A 5 -35.54 30.48 -20.01
N THR A 6 -34.77 30.50 -21.10
CA THR A 6 -33.71 29.52 -21.36
C THR A 6 -32.54 29.80 -20.41
N LEU A 7 -32.39 29.00 -19.36
CA LEU A 7 -31.25 29.07 -18.46
C LEU A 7 -30.04 28.42 -19.15
N LEU A 8 -29.10 29.24 -19.60
CA LEU A 8 -27.84 28.78 -20.20
C LEU A 8 -26.93 28.24 -19.08
N PHE A 9 -26.92 26.91 -18.90
CA PHE A 9 -25.94 26.25 -18.04
C PHE A 9 -24.55 26.37 -18.68
N LEU A 10 -23.74 27.31 -18.20
CA LEU A 10 -22.30 27.28 -18.41
C LEU A 10 -21.75 26.07 -17.67
N ALA A 11 -21.50 24.99 -18.42
CA ALA A 11 -20.69 23.88 -17.94
C ALA A 11 -19.26 24.38 -17.74
N PHE A 12 -18.93 24.82 -16.52
CA PHE A 12 -17.53 24.95 -16.11
C PHE A 12 -16.94 23.54 -16.10
N SER A 13 -16.13 23.24 -17.11
CA SER A 13 -15.25 22.08 -17.10
C SER A 13 -14.28 22.28 -15.94
N VAL A 14 -14.56 21.67 -14.80
CA VAL A 14 -13.58 21.56 -13.73
C VAL A 14 -12.48 20.66 -14.28
N ASN A 15 -11.40 21.25 -14.79
CA ASN A 15 -10.20 20.50 -15.14
C ASN A 15 -9.67 19.89 -13.84
N VAL A 16 -10.05 18.65 -13.59
CA VAL A 16 -9.41 17.83 -12.57
C VAL A 16 -7.96 17.74 -13.00
N ASN A 17 -7.05 18.32 -12.22
CA ASN A 17 -5.61 18.24 -12.47
C ASN A 17 -5.17 16.79 -12.26
N ALA A 18 -5.33 15.96 -13.30
CA ALA A 18 -4.75 14.63 -13.33
C ALA A 18 -3.23 14.79 -13.33
N LEU A 19 -2.56 14.08 -12.42
CA LEU A 19 -1.11 13.96 -12.43
C LEU A 19 -0.74 13.11 -13.65
N ASN A 20 0.11 13.63 -14.54
CA ASN A 20 0.51 12.89 -15.72
C ASN A 20 1.80 12.13 -15.42
N ALA A 21 1.75 10.81 -15.53
CA ALA A 21 2.94 9.98 -15.47
C ALA A 21 3.82 10.26 -16.70
N VAL A 22 5.12 10.44 -16.48
CA VAL A 22 6.10 10.71 -17.55
C VAL A 22 7.32 9.82 -17.38
N SER A 23 8.05 9.59 -18.47
CA SER A 23 9.39 9.00 -18.40
C SER A 23 10.39 10.05 -18.88
N GLY A 24 11.41 10.33 -18.07
CA GLY A 24 12.37 11.38 -18.39
C GLY A 24 13.41 11.64 -17.32
N THR A 25 14.12 12.75 -17.49
CA THR A 25 15.15 13.23 -16.58
C THR A 25 14.92 14.71 -16.27
N PHE A 26 15.30 15.09 -15.05
CA PHE A 26 15.41 16.48 -14.62
C PHE A 26 16.86 16.74 -14.22
N GLN A 27 17.49 17.72 -14.86
CA GLN A 27 18.82 18.19 -14.48
C GLN A 27 18.70 19.55 -13.79
N ALA A 28 19.06 19.62 -12.52
CA ALA A 28 18.98 20.86 -11.76
C ALA A 28 20.05 21.85 -12.26
N THR A 29 19.64 23.08 -12.58
CA THR A 29 20.52 24.22 -12.90
C THR A 29 20.63 25.19 -11.73
N LYS A 30 19.80 25.01 -10.70
CA LYS A 30 19.78 25.77 -9.45
C LYS A 30 19.63 24.83 -8.27
N THR A 31 20.12 25.23 -7.11
CA THR A 31 19.80 24.54 -5.86
C THR A 31 18.37 24.90 -5.46
N CYS A 32 17.49 23.90 -5.37
CA CYS A 32 16.07 24.13 -5.09
C CYS A 32 15.53 23.14 -4.04
N PRO A 33 14.54 23.55 -3.23
CA PRO A 33 13.89 22.65 -2.31
C PRO A 33 13.19 21.50 -3.02
N ALA A 34 13.26 20.32 -2.42
CA ALA A 34 12.65 19.08 -2.88
C ALA A 34 11.56 18.66 -1.88
N TYR A 35 10.32 18.95 -2.20
CA TYR A 35 9.18 18.83 -1.27
C TYR A 35 8.52 17.45 -1.29
N LEU A 36 7.98 17.02 -0.16
CA LEU A 36 6.99 15.93 -0.09
C LEU A 36 5.63 16.34 -0.67
N SER A 37 5.23 17.57 -0.42
CA SER A 37 3.98 18.16 -0.93
C SER A 37 4.26 19.51 -1.56
N LYS A 38 4.02 19.63 -2.87
CA LYS A 38 4.13 20.90 -3.58
C LYS A 38 3.12 21.95 -3.09
N ASN A 39 1.90 21.51 -2.73
CA ASN A 39 0.82 22.41 -2.32
C ASN A 39 1.09 23.02 -0.93
N ASN A 40 1.57 22.20 0.01
CA ASN A 40 1.82 22.62 1.39
C ASN A 40 3.29 23.00 1.63
N LYS A 41 4.14 22.94 0.59
CA LYS A 41 5.59 23.14 0.67
C LYS A 41 6.26 22.34 1.81
N THR A 42 5.78 21.11 2.04
CA THR A 42 6.28 20.25 3.13
C THR A 42 7.66 19.70 2.78
N ASN A 43 8.70 20.10 3.51
CA ASN A 43 10.08 19.60 3.35
C ASN A 43 10.77 19.47 4.72
N PRO A 44 10.38 18.49 5.56
CA PRO A 44 10.89 18.36 6.93
C PRO A 44 12.40 18.07 6.96
N ASP A 45 12.91 17.39 5.94
CA ASP A 45 14.32 16.99 5.85
C ASP A 45 15.20 18.10 5.24
N ASN A 46 14.62 19.28 4.93
CA ASN A 46 15.26 20.39 4.23
C ASN A 46 16.04 19.95 2.98
N LEU A 47 15.50 18.96 2.26
CA LEU A 47 16.18 18.37 1.13
C LEU A 47 16.21 19.35 -0.05
N MET A 48 17.35 19.42 -0.73
CA MET A 48 17.56 20.30 -1.87
C MET A 48 18.14 19.51 -3.04
N VAL A 49 17.63 19.73 -4.25
CA VAL A 49 18.32 19.28 -5.47
C VAL A 49 19.61 20.08 -5.67
N GLN A 50 20.65 19.42 -6.16
CA GLN A 50 21.99 19.97 -6.33
C GLN A 50 22.27 20.31 -7.79
N ILE A 51 22.93 21.44 -8.02
CA ILE A 51 23.26 21.94 -9.35
C ILE A 51 24.05 20.87 -10.13
N HIS A 52 23.72 20.71 -11.41
CA HIS A 52 24.26 19.73 -12.36
C HIS A 52 23.93 18.26 -12.07
N GLN A 53 23.27 17.94 -10.94
CA GLN A 53 22.81 16.59 -10.67
C GLN A 53 21.56 16.27 -11.51
N GLN A 54 21.52 15.05 -12.02
CA GLN A 54 20.38 14.51 -12.74
C GLN A 54 19.52 13.64 -11.81
N TYR A 55 18.21 13.80 -11.93
CA TYR A 55 17.22 13.06 -11.18
C TYR A 55 16.23 12.40 -12.16
N PRO A 56 15.89 11.12 -11.97
CA PRO A 56 14.82 10.49 -12.74
C PRO A 56 13.49 11.23 -12.53
N LEU A 57 12.82 11.62 -13.62
CA LEU A 57 11.51 12.26 -13.58
C LEU A 57 10.41 11.19 -13.71
N LYS A 58 9.42 11.25 -12.81
CA LYS A 58 8.32 10.26 -12.73
C LYS A 58 6.95 10.85 -13.05
N GLU A 59 6.67 12.08 -12.61
CA GLU A 59 5.37 12.71 -12.83
C GLU A 59 5.52 14.21 -13.10
N ILE A 60 4.54 14.75 -13.82
CA ILE A 60 4.30 16.20 -13.94
C ILE A 60 2.91 16.53 -13.41
N ASN A 61 2.75 17.74 -12.87
CA ASN A 61 1.46 18.17 -12.33
C ASN A 61 0.41 18.54 -13.39
N LYS A 62 0.88 18.96 -14.56
CA LYS A 62 0.10 19.37 -15.74
C LYS A 62 1.08 19.49 -16.92
N SER A 63 0.57 19.72 -18.12
CA SER A 63 1.39 19.96 -19.32
C SER A 63 1.09 21.37 -19.88
N PRO A 64 2.08 22.28 -19.97
CA PRO A 64 3.47 22.16 -19.50
C PRO A 64 3.58 22.21 -17.95
N PRO A 65 4.59 21.54 -17.34
CA PRO A 65 4.72 21.45 -15.89
C PRO A 65 5.14 22.76 -15.21
N ASP A 66 4.54 23.05 -14.05
CA ASP A 66 5.16 23.97 -13.07
C ASP A 66 5.92 23.17 -11.98
N TRP A 67 5.54 21.89 -11.81
CA TRP A 67 6.07 21.01 -10.77
C TRP A 67 6.40 19.64 -11.34
N LEU A 68 7.56 19.15 -10.93
CA LEU A 68 8.17 17.91 -11.37
C LEU A 68 8.31 16.98 -10.18
N ARG A 69 7.93 15.71 -10.35
CA ARG A 69 8.16 14.68 -9.33
C ARG A 69 9.38 13.86 -9.71
N VAL A 70 10.46 14.04 -8.96
CA VAL A 70 11.75 13.43 -9.23
C VAL A 70 12.11 12.38 -8.18
N VAL A 71 12.93 11.42 -8.55
CA VAL A 71 13.52 10.43 -7.63
C VAL A 71 14.86 10.97 -7.12
N ILE A 72 15.00 11.09 -5.80
CA ILE A 72 16.24 11.36 -5.08
C ILE A 72 16.66 10.05 -4.40
N PRO A 73 17.62 9.31 -4.98
CA PRO A 73 18.12 8.08 -4.38
C PRO A 73 18.78 8.38 -3.02
N GLU A 74 18.68 7.46 -2.05
CA GLU A 74 19.29 7.51 -0.71
C GLU A 74 18.52 8.25 0.41
N HIS A 75 17.27 8.63 0.21
CA HIS A 75 16.41 9.15 1.29
C HIS A 75 15.21 8.24 1.55
N HIS A 76 14.74 8.17 2.81
CA HIS A 76 13.54 7.41 3.22
C HIS A 76 12.28 7.80 2.43
N ASN A 77 12.30 8.92 1.71
CA ASN A 77 11.25 9.39 0.82
C ASN A 77 11.87 9.81 -0.51
N THR A 78 12.07 8.84 -1.40
CA THR A 78 12.81 9.05 -2.64
C THR A 78 12.08 9.96 -3.62
N LEU A 79 10.74 10.03 -3.61
CA LEU A 79 10.00 10.92 -4.52
C LEU A 79 9.80 12.32 -3.93
N ARG A 80 10.22 13.34 -4.69
CA ARG A 80 10.11 14.75 -4.29
C ARG A 80 9.56 15.62 -5.41
N TRP A 81 8.74 16.59 -5.04
CA TRP A 81 8.30 17.68 -5.90
C TRP A 81 9.35 18.79 -5.96
N VAL A 82 9.77 19.15 -7.16
CA VAL A 82 10.71 20.23 -7.44
C VAL A 82 10.05 21.18 -8.45
N SER A 83 10.29 22.48 -8.32
CA SER A 83 9.80 23.45 -9.30
C SER A 83 10.43 23.20 -10.67
N ALA A 84 9.63 23.29 -11.74
CA ALA A 84 10.14 23.15 -13.11
C ALA A 84 11.19 24.21 -13.47
N ASP A 85 11.14 25.41 -12.85
CA ASP A 85 12.07 26.52 -13.07
C ASP A 85 13.48 26.28 -12.49
N CYS A 86 13.68 25.15 -11.80
CA CYS A 86 14.93 24.79 -11.15
C CYS A 86 15.92 24.05 -12.04
N GLY A 87 15.54 23.75 -13.28
CA GLY A 87 16.37 22.91 -14.13
C GLY A 87 15.84 22.72 -15.53
N LEU A 88 16.53 21.85 -16.26
CA LEU A 88 16.13 21.40 -17.59
C LEU A 88 15.42 20.06 -17.46
N THR A 89 14.34 19.88 -18.21
CA THR A 89 13.55 18.66 -18.24
C THR A 89 13.45 18.09 -19.63
N GLU A 90 13.73 16.81 -19.75
CA GLU A 90 13.45 16.02 -20.95
C GLU A 90 12.50 14.90 -20.56
N TYR A 91 11.33 14.84 -21.18
CA TYR A 91 10.33 13.83 -20.84
C TYR A 91 9.43 13.47 -22.02
N THR A 92 8.85 12.28 -21.89
CA THR A 92 7.78 11.79 -22.74
C THR A 92 6.56 11.54 -21.85
N GLU A 93 5.42 12.13 -22.20
CA GLU A 93 4.15 11.80 -21.56
C GLU A 93 3.83 10.33 -21.83
N ARG A 94 3.57 9.56 -20.78
CA ARG A 94 3.22 8.16 -20.94
C ARG A 94 1.72 8.04 -21.14
N ASN A 95 1.33 7.33 -22.20
CA ASN A 95 -0.05 6.93 -22.36
C ASN A 95 -0.41 5.97 -21.21
N THR A 96 -1.31 6.41 -20.32
CA THR A 96 -1.72 5.69 -19.10
C THR A 96 -2.55 4.44 -19.39
N GLU A 97 -2.87 4.15 -20.66
CA GLU A 97 -3.63 2.97 -21.07
C GLU A 97 -2.86 1.65 -20.99
N LYS A 98 -1.52 1.66 -20.92
CA LYS A 98 -0.71 0.43 -20.97
C LYS A 98 0.00 0.17 -19.64
N CYS A 99 -0.22 -1.02 -19.10
CA CYS A 99 0.51 -1.57 -17.95
C CYS A 99 2.03 -1.52 -18.18
N ASP A 100 2.75 -0.83 -17.30
CA ASP A 100 4.19 -0.60 -17.39
C ASP A 100 4.87 -1.27 -16.20
N SER A 101 5.32 -2.52 -16.38
CA SER A 101 5.89 -3.37 -15.33
C SER A 101 7.32 -2.97 -14.90
N ARG A 102 7.77 -1.75 -15.18
CA ARG A 102 9.05 -1.24 -14.68
C ARG A 102 8.93 -0.79 -13.23
N SER A 103 10.05 -0.79 -12.51
CA SER A 103 10.09 -0.34 -11.12
C SER A 103 9.79 1.17 -10.98
N GLY A 104 9.05 1.51 -9.93
CA GLY A 104 8.67 2.87 -9.56
C GLY A 104 7.63 3.49 -10.49
N MET A 105 6.73 2.66 -11.04
CA MET A 105 5.61 3.10 -11.90
C MET A 105 4.24 2.96 -11.23
N ALA A 106 4.24 2.59 -9.95
CA ALA A 106 3.03 2.50 -9.15
C ALA A 106 2.36 3.89 -8.99
N ASP A 107 1.05 3.93 -9.21
CA ASP A 107 0.16 5.08 -8.96
C ASP A 107 -0.59 4.95 -7.63
N SER A 108 -0.53 3.78 -7.01
CA SER A 108 -1.21 3.42 -5.78
C SER A 108 -0.43 2.32 -5.05
N HIS A 109 -0.85 2.03 -3.83
CA HIS A 109 -0.40 0.86 -3.08
C HIS A 109 -1.58 0.15 -2.43
N VAL A 110 -1.41 -1.13 -2.13
CA VAL A 110 -2.32 -1.90 -1.28
C VAL A 110 -1.54 -2.46 -0.11
N LEU A 111 -1.91 -2.07 1.11
CA LEU A 111 -1.49 -2.81 2.31
C LEU A 111 -2.42 -4.00 2.48
N ALA A 112 -1.85 -5.20 2.45
CA ALA A 112 -2.56 -6.45 2.69
C ALA A 112 -2.20 -6.97 4.09
N LEU A 113 -3.22 -7.14 4.92
CA LEU A 113 -3.12 -7.71 6.26
C LEU A 113 -3.94 -9.00 6.33
N SER A 114 -3.50 -9.95 7.14
CA SER A 114 -4.19 -11.22 7.30
C SER A 114 -4.74 -11.38 8.73
N SER A 115 -5.96 -11.90 8.82
CA SER A 115 -6.41 -12.60 10.02
C SER A 115 -5.79 -14.00 10.00
N GLN A 116 -4.65 -14.18 10.68
CA GLN A 116 -3.93 -15.45 10.67
C GLN A 116 -4.81 -16.65 11.08
N PRO A 117 -5.67 -16.56 12.12
CA PRO A 117 -6.61 -17.63 12.44
C PRO A 117 -7.56 -17.95 11.28
N GLY A 118 -8.14 -16.93 10.64
CA GLY A 118 -9.05 -17.10 9.51
C GLY A 118 -8.37 -17.76 8.31
N PHE A 119 -7.17 -17.31 7.96
CA PHE A 119 -6.34 -17.94 6.93
C PHE A 119 -6.04 -19.40 7.26
N CYS A 120 -5.61 -19.69 8.49
CA CYS A 120 -5.25 -21.05 8.89
C CYS A 120 -6.46 -21.98 8.92
N GLN A 121 -7.62 -21.51 9.40
CA GLN A 121 -8.85 -22.29 9.48
C GLN A 121 -9.41 -22.64 8.10
N THR A 122 -9.37 -21.71 7.16
CA THR A 122 -10.04 -21.86 5.85
C THR A 122 -9.14 -22.43 4.75
N TYR A 123 -7.83 -22.48 4.96
CA TYR A 123 -6.90 -23.00 3.96
C TYR A 123 -5.57 -23.46 4.56
N GLY A 124 -4.90 -22.58 5.32
CA GLY A 124 -3.49 -22.75 5.64
C GLY A 124 -3.16 -24.02 6.42
N TYR A 125 -4.03 -24.45 7.34
CA TYR A 125 -3.82 -25.67 8.12
C TYR A 125 -3.93 -26.93 7.24
N GLU A 126 -4.99 -27.03 6.44
CA GLU A 126 -5.19 -28.15 5.50
C GLU A 126 -4.06 -28.22 4.47
N ALA A 127 -3.64 -27.08 3.93
CA ALA A 127 -2.52 -26.97 3.00
C ALA A 127 -1.14 -27.25 3.65
N GLY A 128 -1.10 -27.60 4.93
CA GLY A 128 0.13 -27.98 5.63
C GLY A 128 1.08 -26.83 5.90
N LYS A 129 0.61 -25.58 5.94
CA LYS A 129 1.46 -24.40 6.17
C LYS A 129 2.08 -24.45 7.57
N PRO A 130 3.43 -24.43 7.70
CA PRO A 130 4.13 -24.51 8.98
C PRO A 130 3.63 -23.50 10.02
N GLU A 131 3.38 -22.26 9.61
CA GLU A 131 2.88 -21.20 10.48
C GLU A 131 1.52 -21.54 11.11
N CYS A 132 0.65 -22.25 10.40
CA CYS A 132 -0.66 -22.67 10.90
C CYS A 132 -0.54 -23.87 11.84
N ARG A 133 0.40 -24.79 11.59
CA ARG A 133 0.70 -25.91 12.50
C ARG A 133 1.37 -25.46 13.80
N LYS A 134 1.89 -24.23 13.85
CA LYS A 134 2.55 -23.63 15.02
C LYS A 134 1.76 -22.50 15.68
N LEU A 135 0.57 -22.17 15.17
CA LEU A 135 -0.27 -21.10 15.71
C LEU A 135 -0.91 -21.51 17.05
N THR A 136 -0.39 -21.02 18.17
CA THR A 136 -0.96 -21.21 19.51
C THR A 136 -1.92 -20.08 19.87
N VAL A 137 -2.85 -20.34 20.79
CA VAL A 137 -3.81 -19.32 21.29
C VAL A 137 -3.14 -18.06 21.86
N ASN A 138 -1.95 -18.22 22.47
CA ASN A 138 -1.18 -17.12 23.07
C ASN A 138 -0.15 -16.50 22.12
N SER A 139 -0.09 -16.94 20.86
CA SER A 139 0.81 -16.32 19.88
C SER A 139 0.33 -14.92 19.53
N TYR A 140 1.27 -14.04 19.17
CA TYR A 140 0.95 -12.70 18.66
C TYR A 140 -0.05 -12.79 17.49
N GLN A 141 0.21 -13.71 16.56
CA GLN A 141 -0.57 -13.85 15.33
C GLN A 141 -2.00 -14.38 15.57
N ALA A 142 -2.27 -15.01 16.71
CA ALA A 142 -3.63 -15.40 17.09
C ALA A 142 -4.44 -14.22 17.67
N ASN A 143 -3.80 -13.08 17.96
CA ASN A 143 -4.41 -11.94 18.67
C ASN A 143 -4.30 -10.62 17.92
N HIS A 144 -3.61 -10.61 16.78
CA HIS A 144 -3.30 -9.41 16.01
C HIS A 144 -3.41 -9.69 14.51
N LEU A 145 -3.71 -8.66 13.72
CA LEU A 145 -3.56 -8.71 12.27
C LEU A 145 -2.08 -8.87 11.92
N THR A 146 -1.79 -9.79 10.99
CA THR A 146 -0.44 -10.05 10.49
C THR A 146 -0.20 -9.37 9.15
N LEU A 147 1.05 -9.06 8.84
CA LEU A 147 1.44 -8.50 7.56
C LEU A 147 1.44 -9.60 6.49
N HIS A 148 0.59 -9.44 5.47
CA HIS A 148 0.68 -10.20 4.23
C HIS A 148 1.69 -9.50 3.30
N GLY A 149 1.49 -8.22 3.01
CA GLY A 149 2.40 -7.46 2.14
C GLY A 149 2.03 -5.99 1.95
N LEU A 150 2.92 -5.24 1.30
CA LEU A 150 2.69 -3.86 0.87
C LEU A 150 2.93 -3.79 -0.64
N TRP A 151 1.88 -3.61 -1.42
CA TRP A 151 1.93 -3.85 -2.85
C TRP A 151 1.89 -2.52 -3.59
N PRO A 152 3.01 -2.05 -4.16
CA PRO A 152 2.93 -1.08 -5.25
C PRO A 152 1.96 -1.61 -6.30
N ASN A 153 1.07 -0.75 -6.78
CA ASN A 153 0.02 -1.10 -7.70
C ASN A 153 -0.07 -0.06 -8.83
N GLN A 154 -0.55 -0.50 -9.99
CA GLN A 154 -0.84 0.36 -11.12
C GLN A 154 -2.26 0.05 -11.61
N ASP A 155 -3.12 1.05 -11.67
CA ASP A 155 -4.55 0.85 -11.99
C ASP A 155 -4.75 0.14 -13.32
N ASN A 156 -3.98 0.56 -14.33
CA ASN A 156 -4.04 0.00 -15.67
C ASN A 156 -3.48 -1.44 -15.76
N CYS A 157 -2.74 -1.91 -14.77
CA CYS A 157 -2.25 -3.28 -14.68
C CYS A 157 -3.25 -4.20 -13.96
N GLY A 158 -4.19 -3.62 -13.20
CA GLY A 158 -4.94 -4.36 -12.18
C GLY A 158 -3.96 -5.17 -11.31
N GLN A 159 -4.24 -6.46 -11.12
CA GLN A 159 -3.42 -7.33 -10.27
C GLN A 159 -2.08 -7.77 -10.90
N ARG A 160 -1.73 -7.29 -12.09
CA ARG A 160 -0.57 -7.76 -12.86
C ARG A 160 0.71 -6.97 -12.59
N TYR A 161 0.64 -5.86 -11.86
CA TYR A 161 1.83 -5.08 -11.53
C TYR A 161 2.66 -5.83 -10.48
N GLY A 162 3.82 -6.33 -10.89
CA GLY A 162 4.71 -7.10 -10.04
C GLY A 162 5.90 -7.69 -10.79
N PHE A 163 6.84 -8.24 -10.03
CA PHE A 163 8.09 -8.82 -10.53
C PHE A 163 8.91 -7.85 -11.40
N CYS A 164 8.99 -6.59 -10.99
CA CYS A 164 9.71 -5.57 -11.73
C CYS A 164 11.21 -5.90 -11.76
N ASP A 165 11.74 -6.17 -12.96
CA ASP A 165 13.12 -6.57 -13.20
C ASP A 165 13.53 -7.87 -12.47
N VAL A 166 12.55 -8.70 -12.10
CA VAL A 166 12.75 -9.97 -11.38
C VAL A 166 12.04 -11.11 -12.11
N LYS A 167 12.67 -12.29 -12.18
CA LYS A 167 12.03 -13.48 -12.74
C LYS A 167 11.12 -14.15 -11.69
N PRO A 168 9.85 -14.46 -12.02
CA PRO A 168 8.99 -15.28 -11.17
C PRO A 168 9.59 -16.66 -10.85
N ARG A 169 9.36 -17.16 -9.64
CA ARG A 169 9.74 -18.50 -9.20
C ARG A 169 8.49 -19.30 -8.83
N ALA A 170 8.61 -20.63 -8.91
CA ALA A 170 7.52 -21.54 -8.60
C ALA A 170 7.22 -21.55 -7.09
N ASN A 171 8.25 -21.59 -6.24
CA ASN A 171 8.10 -21.58 -4.80
C ASN A 171 8.72 -20.32 -4.18
N HIS A 172 8.16 -19.87 -3.06
CA HIS A 172 8.64 -18.68 -2.34
C HIS A 172 10.10 -18.82 -1.88
N CYS A 173 10.48 -20.02 -1.40
CA CYS A 173 11.83 -20.28 -0.90
C CYS A 173 12.89 -20.43 -2.02
N ASP A 174 12.49 -20.50 -3.30
CA ASP A 174 13.42 -20.57 -4.44
C ASP A 174 14.11 -19.22 -4.69
N TYR A 175 13.60 -18.13 -4.12
CA TYR A 175 14.27 -16.83 -4.08
C TYR A 175 15.38 -16.82 -3.03
N THR A 176 16.44 -16.05 -3.28
CA THR A 176 17.53 -15.84 -2.31
C THR A 176 16.97 -15.22 -1.02
N PRO A 177 17.42 -15.66 0.18
CA PRO A 177 17.08 -15.00 1.44
C PRO A 177 17.40 -13.51 1.40
N LEU A 178 16.54 -12.71 2.03
CA LEU A 178 16.77 -11.27 2.13
C LEU A 178 17.85 -10.97 3.17
N ASN A 179 18.72 -10.00 2.87
CA ASN A 179 19.70 -9.50 3.83
C ASN A 179 19.09 -8.35 4.63
N LEU A 180 18.28 -8.68 5.64
CA LEU A 180 17.64 -7.72 6.55
C LEU A 180 18.54 -7.45 7.75
N SER A 181 18.49 -6.24 8.31
CA SER A 181 19.09 -5.96 9.62
C SER A 181 18.45 -6.82 10.71
N SER A 182 19.18 -7.13 11.77
CA SER A 182 18.70 -7.98 12.87
C SER A 182 17.38 -7.47 13.47
N SER A 183 17.24 -6.14 13.63
CA SER A 183 16.00 -5.56 14.16
C SER A 183 14.80 -5.76 13.23
N VAL A 184 14.98 -5.59 11.92
CA VAL A 184 13.89 -5.78 10.96
C VAL A 184 13.56 -7.27 10.82
N ASP A 185 14.57 -8.13 10.80
CA ASP A 185 14.41 -9.58 10.77
C ASP A 185 13.56 -10.11 11.94
N GLU A 186 13.92 -9.73 13.17
CA GLU A 186 13.23 -10.19 14.38
C GLU A 186 11.78 -9.70 14.43
N GLN A 187 11.54 -8.43 14.10
CA GLN A 187 10.19 -7.88 14.08
C GLN A 187 9.34 -8.46 12.95
N LEU A 188 9.91 -8.64 11.75
CA LEU A 188 9.17 -9.19 10.62
C LEU A 188 8.71 -10.62 10.90
N LYS A 189 9.50 -11.42 11.63
CA LYS A 189 9.07 -12.77 12.08
C LYS A 189 7.87 -12.75 13.03
N ILE A 190 7.59 -11.64 13.71
CA ILE A 190 6.39 -11.46 14.52
C ILE A 190 5.20 -11.10 13.62
N PHE A 191 5.36 -10.13 12.73
CA PHE A 191 4.28 -9.66 11.85
C PHE A 191 3.95 -10.63 10.71
N MET A 192 4.91 -11.41 10.24
CA MET A 192 4.78 -12.31 9.09
C MET A 192 5.18 -13.73 9.52
N PRO A 193 4.26 -14.53 10.09
CA PRO A 193 4.60 -15.83 10.69
C PRO A 193 5.12 -16.84 9.66
N SER A 194 4.70 -16.72 8.41
CA SER A 194 5.24 -17.50 7.28
C SER A 194 6.75 -17.31 7.12
N TYR A 195 7.29 -16.11 7.41
CA TYR A 195 8.75 -15.89 7.46
C TYR A 195 9.38 -16.67 8.62
N LYS A 196 8.80 -16.55 9.82
CA LYS A 196 9.29 -17.22 11.04
C LYS A 196 9.34 -18.74 10.91
N TYR A 197 8.33 -19.34 10.30
CA TYR A 197 8.16 -20.79 10.25
C TYR A 197 8.59 -21.44 8.93
N GLY A 198 9.21 -20.68 8.01
CA GLY A 198 9.91 -21.24 6.85
C GLY A 198 9.07 -21.39 5.57
N SER A 199 7.95 -20.69 5.46
CA SER A 199 7.16 -20.57 4.21
C SER A 199 7.71 -19.51 3.25
N CYS A 200 8.74 -18.75 3.66
CA CYS A 200 9.50 -17.77 2.85
C CYS A 200 8.65 -16.67 2.18
N LEU A 201 7.50 -16.30 2.77
CA LEU A 201 6.61 -15.30 2.18
C LEU A 201 7.31 -13.95 1.97
N GLU A 202 8.21 -13.56 2.88
CA GLU A 202 8.99 -12.33 2.78
C GLU A 202 9.76 -12.25 1.46
N ARG A 203 10.25 -13.39 0.96
CA ARG A 203 10.97 -13.42 -0.32
C ARG A 203 10.02 -13.21 -1.48
N HIS A 204 8.85 -13.84 -1.45
CA HIS A 204 7.83 -13.65 -2.49
C HIS A 204 7.36 -12.19 -2.52
N GLU A 205 7.01 -11.64 -1.36
CA GLU A 205 6.53 -10.26 -1.22
C GLU A 205 7.57 -9.25 -1.68
N TRP A 206 8.84 -9.44 -1.32
CA TRP A 206 9.90 -8.60 -1.84
C TRP A 206 10.06 -8.73 -3.36
N ASN A 207 10.18 -9.95 -3.89
CA ASN A 207 10.50 -10.15 -5.30
C ASN A 207 9.34 -9.78 -6.23
N LYS A 208 8.11 -9.99 -5.80
CA LYS A 208 6.91 -9.63 -6.57
C LYS A 208 6.54 -8.16 -6.40
N HIS A 209 6.57 -7.63 -5.18
CA HIS A 209 6.02 -6.30 -4.89
C HIS A 209 7.11 -5.30 -4.50
N GLY A 210 7.99 -5.66 -3.57
CA GLY A 210 9.10 -4.79 -3.15
C GLY A 210 10.08 -4.39 -4.26
N SER A 211 10.27 -5.23 -5.28
CA SER A 211 11.12 -4.95 -6.46
C SER A 211 10.57 -3.83 -7.35
N CYS A 212 9.27 -3.55 -7.25
CA CYS A 212 8.58 -2.53 -8.05
C CYS A 212 8.67 -1.11 -7.46
N GLN A 213 9.49 -0.90 -6.44
CA GLN A 213 9.66 0.38 -5.77
C GLN A 213 11.15 0.64 -5.39
N ALA A 214 11.45 1.81 -4.85
CA ALA A 214 12.83 2.31 -4.69
C ALA A 214 13.49 2.08 -3.32
N LEU A 215 12.72 1.82 -2.26
CA LEU A 215 13.20 1.49 -0.91
C LEU A 215 14.00 0.19 -0.92
N LYS A 216 14.99 0.10 -0.03
CA LYS A 216 15.69 -1.15 0.26
C LYS A 216 14.79 -2.09 1.07
N PRO A 217 15.08 -3.41 1.13
CA PRO A 217 14.28 -4.38 1.88
C PRO A 217 13.98 -3.95 3.32
N ASP A 218 14.99 -3.47 4.07
CA ASP A 218 14.80 -2.99 5.44
C ASP A 218 13.77 -1.88 5.55
N ASP A 219 13.88 -0.83 4.72
CA ASP A 219 12.97 0.32 4.74
C ASP A 219 11.56 -0.08 4.29
N TYR A 220 11.45 -0.95 3.28
CA TYR A 220 10.18 -1.46 2.76
C TYR A 220 9.43 -2.26 3.84
N PHE A 221 10.08 -3.22 4.49
CA PHE A 221 9.43 -4.03 5.54
C PHE A 221 9.20 -3.22 6.81
N SER A 222 10.07 -2.26 7.15
CA SER A 222 9.84 -1.35 8.28
C SER A 222 8.59 -0.50 8.06
N LEU A 223 8.41 0.05 6.86
CA LEU A 223 7.21 0.80 6.49
C LEU A 223 5.96 -0.08 6.54
N ALA A 224 6.02 -1.27 5.96
CA ALA A 224 4.89 -2.20 5.94
C ALA A 224 4.47 -2.63 7.36
N MET A 225 5.43 -2.95 8.24
CA MET A 225 5.15 -3.28 9.64
C MET A 225 4.59 -2.10 10.43
N LYS A 226 5.10 -0.88 10.20
CA LYS A 226 4.59 0.34 10.82
C LYS A 226 3.13 0.56 10.47
N LEU A 227 2.76 0.43 9.19
CA LEU A 227 1.37 0.57 8.75
C LEU A 227 0.48 -0.56 9.29
N ALA A 228 0.95 -1.80 9.27
CA ALA A 228 0.22 -2.95 9.83
C ALA A 228 -0.09 -2.75 11.32
N ARG A 229 0.90 -2.29 12.09
CA ARG A 229 0.75 -1.96 13.51
C ARG A 229 -0.29 -0.87 13.74
N GLU A 230 -0.25 0.23 12.98
CA GLU A 230 -1.22 1.31 13.14
C GLU A 230 -2.67 0.85 12.87
N VAL A 231 -2.86 -0.07 11.93
CA VAL A 231 -4.18 -0.65 11.65
C VAL A 231 -4.62 -1.59 12.77
N ASP A 232 -3.73 -2.46 13.24
CA ASP A 232 -3.99 -3.41 14.32
C ASP A 232 -4.29 -2.72 15.66
N GLU A 233 -3.58 -1.64 15.97
CA GLU A 233 -3.77 -0.85 17.20
C GLU A 233 -5.01 0.07 17.14
N SER A 234 -5.64 0.21 15.97
CA SER A 234 -6.86 1.02 15.80
C SER A 234 -8.10 0.41 16.47
N ALA A 235 -9.19 1.19 16.57
CA ALA A 235 -10.47 0.70 17.07
C ALA A 235 -10.98 -0.54 16.30
N PHE A 236 -10.68 -0.63 14.98
CA PHE A 236 -11.02 -1.77 14.16
C PHE A 236 -10.22 -3.02 14.51
N GLY A 237 -8.89 -2.94 14.59
CA GLY A 237 -8.06 -4.09 14.99
C GLY A 237 -8.41 -4.58 16.40
N GLN A 238 -8.57 -3.66 17.35
CA GLN A 238 -9.02 -3.97 18.72
C GLN A 238 -10.44 -4.57 18.75
N PHE A 239 -11.32 -4.21 17.82
CA PHE A 239 -12.63 -4.84 17.69
C PHE A 239 -12.48 -6.31 17.25
N LEU A 240 -11.64 -6.59 16.25
CA LEU A 240 -11.37 -7.96 15.79
C LEU A 240 -10.86 -8.83 16.94
N THR A 241 -9.85 -8.37 17.68
CA THR A 241 -9.26 -9.12 18.81
C THR A 241 -10.28 -9.45 19.89
N ARG A 242 -11.17 -8.50 20.24
CA ARG A 242 -12.23 -8.69 21.25
C ARG A 242 -13.36 -9.62 20.81
N HIS A 243 -13.54 -9.82 19.51
CA HIS A 243 -14.64 -10.60 18.93
C HIS A 243 -14.17 -11.90 18.26
N LYS A 244 -12.92 -12.33 18.49
CA LYS A 244 -12.47 -13.66 18.07
C LYS A 244 -13.41 -14.76 18.58
N GLY A 245 -13.66 -15.74 17.72
CA GLY A 245 -14.59 -16.84 17.95
C GLY A 245 -16.07 -16.48 17.74
N LYS A 246 -16.38 -15.23 17.35
CA LYS A 246 -17.76 -14.76 17.16
C LYS A 246 -18.07 -14.46 15.71
N THR A 247 -19.34 -14.62 15.37
CA THR A 247 -19.92 -14.08 14.14
C THR A 247 -20.52 -12.70 14.43
N VAL A 248 -20.18 -11.72 13.61
CA VAL A 248 -20.63 -10.33 13.70
C VAL A 248 -21.27 -9.90 12.38
N GLN A 249 -22.10 -8.86 12.42
CA GLN A 249 -22.62 -8.27 11.19
C GLN A 249 -21.53 -7.49 10.45
N LEU A 250 -21.51 -7.56 9.13
CA LEU A 250 -20.58 -6.80 8.29
C LEU A 250 -20.74 -5.28 8.52
N SER A 251 -21.97 -4.80 8.74
CA SER A 251 -22.25 -3.40 9.09
C SER A 251 -21.47 -2.94 10.32
N LEU A 252 -21.38 -3.78 11.36
CA LEU A 252 -20.63 -3.46 12.57
C LEU A 252 -19.12 -3.38 12.31
N LEU A 253 -18.57 -4.24 11.44
CA LEU A 253 -17.18 -4.11 10.99
C LEU A 253 -16.97 -2.80 10.24
N ARG A 254 -17.89 -2.42 9.35
CA ARG A 254 -17.84 -1.16 8.59
C ARG A 254 -17.96 0.08 9.48
N GLU A 255 -18.74 0.02 10.55
CA GLU A 255 -18.82 1.08 11.57
C GLU A 255 -17.47 1.26 12.29
N ASN A 256 -16.84 0.16 12.72
CA ASN A 256 -15.52 0.22 13.39
C ASN A 256 -14.42 0.72 12.45
N ILE A 257 -14.45 0.34 11.17
CA ILE A 257 -13.55 0.89 10.14
C ILE A 257 -13.75 2.40 10.00
N SER A 258 -15.00 2.86 9.92
CA SER A 258 -15.32 4.28 9.79
C SER A 258 -14.92 5.09 11.02
N GLN A 259 -15.03 4.50 12.21
CA GLN A 259 -14.54 5.10 13.44
C GLN A 259 -13.00 5.20 13.45
N ALA A 260 -12.30 4.18 12.96
CA ALA A 260 -10.84 4.13 12.96
C ALA A 260 -10.19 5.04 11.90
N PHE A 261 -10.79 5.13 10.70
CA PHE A 261 -10.14 5.72 9.53
C PHE A 261 -10.96 6.85 8.87
N GLY A 262 -12.06 7.27 9.50
CA GLY A 262 -12.97 8.31 8.99
C GLY A 262 -14.00 7.74 8.01
N SER A 263 -15.11 8.45 7.78
CA SER A 263 -16.25 7.95 6.97
C SER A 263 -15.98 7.86 5.47
N ASN A 264 -14.97 8.57 4.95
CA ASN A 264 -14.58 8.55 3.53
C ASN A 264 -13.63 7.37 3.20
N ASN A 265 -13.98 6.17 3.65
CA ASN A 265 -13.18 4.95 3.46
C ASN A 265 -13.85 3.90 2.55
N ALA A 266 -15.09 4.17 2.10
CA ALA A 266 -15.81 3.27 1.18
C ALA A 266 -14.96 3.04 -0.08
N GLY A 267 -14.85 1.78 -0.52
CA GLY A 267 -13.98 1.38 -1.63
C GLY A 267 -12.50 1.25 -1.28
N LYS A 268 -11.99 2.01 -0.30
CA LYS A 268 -10.56 2.06 0.07
C LYS A 268 -10.13 0.96 1.01
N ILE A 269 -11.05 0.44 1.83
CA ILE A 269 -10.80 -0.70 2.70
C ILE A 269 -11.73 -1.84 2.30
N TYR A 270 -11.15 -2.98 1.97
CA TYR A 270 -11.84 -4.16 1.48
C TYR A 270 -11.57 -5.35 2.42
N LEU A 271 -12.63 -6.03 2.83
CA LEU A 271 -12.59 -7.21 3.67
C LEU A 271 -12.70 -8.47 2.81
N GLY A 272 -11.66 -9.28 2.84
CA GLY A 272 -11.59 -10.57 2.20
C GLY A 272 -12.08 -11.66 3.16
N CYS A 273 -13.19 -12.29 2.82
CA CYS A 273 -13.69 -13.47 3.50
C CYS A 273 -13.59 -14.74 2.65
N LYS A 274 -13.42 -15.88 3.33
CA LYS A 274 -13.53 -17.22 2.77
C LYS A 274 -14.40 -18.09 3.69
N ASP A 275 -15.38 -18.79 3.13
CA ASP A 275 -16.30 -19.66 3.88
C ASP A 275 -16.97 -18.97 5.08
N GLY A 276 -17.24 -17.66 4.96
CA GLY A 276 -17.81 -16.83 6.01
C GLY A 276 -16.82 -16.30 7.06
N TYR A 277 -15.54 -16.69 7.02
CA TYR A 277 -14.50 -16.20 7.91
C TYR A 277 -13.74 -15.03 7.31
N LEU A 278 -13.42 -14.01 8.11
CA LEU A 278 -12.48 -12.96 7.72
C LEU A 278 -11.08 -13.55 7.54
N VAL A 279 -10.45 -13.32 6.40
CA VAL A 279 -9.10 -13.83 6.06
C VAL A 279 -8.13 -12.69 5.81
N ASP A 280 -8.55 -11.67 5.05
CA ASP A 280 -7.69 -10.55 4.67
C ASP A 280 -8.39 -9.20 4.89
N VAL A 281 -7.58 -8.18 5.17
CA VAL A 281 -7.96 -6.77 5.16
C VAL A 281 -7.02 -6.07 4.18
N PHE A 282 -7.60 -5.54 3.10
CA PHE A 282 -6.86 -4.80 2.07
C PHE A 282 -7.15 -3.32 2.19
N ILE A 283 -6.11 -2.51 2.18
CA ILE A 283 -6.20 -1.07 2.38
C ILE A 283 -5.48 -0.37 1.24
N GLN A 284 -6.22 0.42 0.48
CA GLN A 284 -5.66 1.27 -0.56
C GLN A 284 -4.90 2.44 0.06
N LEU A 285 -3.76 2.73 -0.53
CA LEU A 285 -2.85 3.78 -0.14
C LEU A 285 -2.38 4.55 -1.40
N PRO A 286 -1.98 5.81 -1.27
CA PRO A 286 -1.51 6.63 -2.39
C PRO A 286 -0.17 6.12 -2.96
N SER A 287 0.24 6.64 -4.13
CA SER A 287 1.56 6.36 -4.72
C SER A 287 2.75 6.74 -3.84
N LEU A 288 2.57 7.65 -2.89
CA LEU A 288 3.61 8.05 -1.95
C LEU A 288 3.15 7.85 -0.53
N ILE A 289 3.97 7.10 0.21
CA ILE A 289 3.71 6.74 1.60
C ILE A 289 4.88 7.27 2.43
N PRO A 290 4.83 8.52 2.91
CA PRO A 290 5.88 9.01 3.79
C PRO A 290 5.88 8.21 5.09
N PHE A 291 7.06 7.78 5.55
CA PHE A 291 7.19 6.89 6.70
C PHE A 291 6.46 7.40 7.96
N ASN A 292 6.55 8.70 8.22
CA ASN A 292 5.94 9.33 9.40
C ASN A 292 4.46 9.71 9.21
N GLU A 293 3.88 9.50 8.03
CA GLU A 293 2.47 9.82 7.80
C GLU A 293 1.56 8.72 8.38
N PRO A 294 0.55 9.05 9.22
CA PRO A 294 -0.37 8.05 9.78
C PRO A 294 -1.22 7.36 8.71
N VAL A 295 -1.50 6.07 8.88
CA VAL A 295 -2.29 5.26 7.93
C VAL A 295 -3.67 5.88 7.64
N ALA A 296 -4.34 6.47 8.63
CA ALA A 296 -5.62 7.15 8.44
C ALA A 296 -5.52 8.35 7.47
N SER A 297 -4.43 9.12 7.53
CA SER A 297 -4.16 10.22 6.58
C SER A 297 -3.90 9.67 5.18
N LEU A 298 -3.13 8.58 5.09
CA LEU A 298 -2.82 7.93 3.81
C LEU A 298 -4.08 7.38 3.14
N ILE A 299 -4.96 6.70 3.87
CA ILE A 299 -6.25 6.21 3.35
C ILE A 299 -7.07 7.37 2.76
N ASN A 300 -7.13 8.51 3.44
CA ASN A 300 -7.85 9.68 2.91
C ASN A 300 -7.27 10.18 1.57
N LYS A 301 -5.96 10.04 1.36
CA LYS A 301 -5.25 10.42 0.13
C LYS A 301 -5.24 9.32 -0.94
N ALA A 302 -5.64 8.10 -0.60
CA ALA A 302 -5.69 7.00 -1.55
C ALA A 302 -6.69 7.29 -2.68
N PRO A 303 -6.43 6.78 -3.90
CA PRO A 303 -7.40 6.84 -4.99
C PRO A 303 -8.68 6.09 -4.62
N ASP A 304 -9.76 6.39 -5.34
CA ASP A 304 -11.06 5.77 -5.13
C ASP A 304 -11.26 4.66 -6.17
N HIS A 305 -10.68 3.48 -5.89
CA HIS A 305 -11.04 2.26 -6.62
C HIS A 305 -12.18 1.57 -5.88
N GLN A 306 -13.31 1.35 -6.56
CA GLN A 306 -14.45 0.68 -5.96
C GLN A 306 -14.21 -0.83 -5.89
N TYR A 307 -13.47 -1.28 -4.88
CA TYR A 307 -13.43 -2.68 -4.47
C TYR A 307 -14.55 -2.96 -3.47
N HIS A 308 -15.15 -4.15 -3.55
CA HIS A 308 -16.28 -4.58 -2.73
C HIS A 308 -15.93 -5.80 -1.93
N ASP A 309 -16.37 -5.87 -0.66
CA ASP A 309 -16.19 -7.01 0.24
C ASP A 309 -16.57 -8.35 -0.41
N SER A 310 -15.78 -9.40 -0.14
CA SER A 310 -16.18 -10.77 -0.46
C SER A 310 -16.93 -11.40 0.73
N CYS A 311 -17.07 -10.64 1.81
CA CYS A 311 -17.80 -11.01 3.01
C CYS A 311 -19.32 -10.93 2.81
N SER A 312 -20.02 -11.91 3.39
CA SER A 312 -21.49 -11.88 3.47
C SER A 312 -21.97 -10.89 4.54
N SER A 313 -23.28 -10.76 4.74
CA SER A 313 -23.85 -9.91 5.80
C SER A 313 -23.39 -10.31 7.21
N ASN A 314 -22.99 -11.57 7.39
CA ASN A 314 -22.41 -12.10 8.61
C ASN A 314 -20.97 -12.55 8.36
N VAL A 315 -20.08 -12.20 9.29
CA VAL A 315 -18.65 -12.48 9.21
C VAL A 315 -18.18 -13.11 10.51
N THR A 316 -17.54 -14.26 10.41
CA THR A 316 -16.93 -14.93 11.55
C THR A 316 -15.49 -14.49 11.70
N ILE A 317 -15.13 -14.01 12.89
CA ILE A 317 -13.76 -13.72 13.26
C ILE A 317 -13.21 -14.98 13.91
N SER A 318 -12.34 -15.69 13.20
CA SER A 318 -11.80 -16.96 13.65
C SER A 318 -10.99 -16.81 14.96
N ASP A 319 -11.16 -17.76 15.88
CA ASP A 319 -10.31 -18.00 17.04
C ASP A 319 -9.43 -19.26 16.87
N PHE A 320 -9.27 -19.72 15.63
CA PHE A 320 -8.49 -20.91 15.32
C PHE A 320 -7.10 -20.87 15.95
N SER A 321 -6.76 -21.97 16.59
CA SER A 321 -5.41 -22.31 17.01
C SER A 321 -5.16 -23.80 16.77
N LYS A 322 -3.89 -24.21 16.70
CA LYS A 322 -3.54 -25.62 16.60
C LYS A 322 -4.07 -26.46 17.79
N ASP A 323 -4.38 -25.81 18.90
CA ASP A 323 -4.85 -26.41 20.15
C ASP A 323 -6.37 -26.62 20.15
N SER A 324 -7.11 -25.98 19.25
CA SER A 324 -8.59 -26.03 19.16
C SER A 324 -9.14 -27.15 18.28
N TRP A 325 -8.26 -27.95 17.66
CA TRP A 325 -8.63 -29.07 16.76
C TRP A 325 -8.35 -30.45 17.39
N TYR A 326 -8.09 -30.48 18.70
CA TYR A 326 -7.95 -31.69 19.53
C TYR A 326 -8.86 -31.61 20.75
#